data_AF-A0A1D6HPL2-F1
#
_entry.id   AF-A0A1D6HPL2-F1
#
_cell.length_a   1.000
_cell.length_b   1.000
_cell.length_c   1.000
_cell.angle_alpha   90.00
_cell.angle_beta   90.00
_cell.angle_gamma   90.00
#
_symmetry.space_group_name_H-M   'P 1'
#
loop_
_entity.id
_entity.type
_entity.pdbx_description
1 polymer ?
#
loop_
_entity_poly.entity_id
_entity_poly.type
_entity_poly.pdbx_seq_one_letter_code
_entity_poly.pdbx_strand_id
1 'polypeptide(L)'
;MEKAIDRQRVLLAHLLPSPSAASSQPQLAASACAAGDSAAYQRSSSFGDDVVVVAAYRTPICKAKRGGFKDTYPEDLLTVVLKVPFPSLLLSFNFSLSAPISHQAVLDNTRINPADIGDIVVGTVLGPGSQRANECRMAALFAGFPETVPVRTVNRQCSSGLQAVADVAAAIKAGYYDIGIGAGLESMSINSIAWEGQVNPKISAFQKAQDCLLPMGITSENVAHRYGVTRQEQDQAAAESHRRAAAATASGKFKDEIVPVPTKIVDPKTGEEKEVVISVDDGIRPGTTASGLAKLKPVFKKDGTTTAGNSSQVSDGAGAVLLMKRSVALKKGLPILGVFRLPNLPYLD
;
A
#
# COMPACT_ATOMS: atom_id res chain seq x y z
N MET A 1 -31.27 7.10 12.46
CA MET A 1 -30.23 7.87 13.16
C MET A 1 -29.43 6.97 14.10
N GLU A 2 -30.08 6.18 14.96
CA GLU A 2 -29.46 5.18 15.86
C GLU A 2 -28.49 4.21 15.17
N LYS A 3 -28.88 3.56 14.06
CA LYS A 3 -28.01 2.61 13.34
C LYS A 3 -26.72 3.23 12.78
N ALA A 4 -26.72 4.52 12.47
CA ALA A 4 -25.53 5.22 11.98
C ALA A 4 -24.59 5.59 13.14
N ILE A 5 -25.17 6.03 14.26
CA ILE A 5 -24.46 6.34 15.50
C ILE A 5 -23.79 5.07 16.06
N ASP A 6 -24.47 3.92 16.04
CA ASP A 6 -23.88 2.65 16.48
C ASP A 6 -22.73 2.19 15.59
N ARG A 7 -22.86 2.33 14.26
CA ARG A 7 -21.76 2.02 13.34
C ARG A 7 -20.55 2.92 13.56
N GLN A 8 -20.78 4.20 13.79
CA GLN A 8 -19.72 5.16 14.11
C GLN A 8 -19.07 4.85 15.47
N ARG A 9 -19.86 4.45 16.47
CA ARG A 9 -19.38 4.04 17.80
C ARG A 9 -18.51 2.78 17.74
N VAL A 10 -18.90 1.78 16.95
CA VAL A 10 -18.11 0.56 16.72
C VAL A 10 -16.80 0.88 16.00
N LEU A 11 -16.82 1.72 14.96
CA LEU A 11 -15.61 2.15 14.25
C LEU A 11 -14.65 2.93 15.15
N LEU A 12 -15.18 3.82 16.00
CA LEU A 12 -14.37 4.56 16.97
C LEU A 12 -13.76 3.66 18.04
N ALA A 13 -14.46 2.61 18.48
CA ALA A 13 -13.93 1.63 19.43
C ALA A 13 -12.73 0.84 18.88
N HIS A 14 -12.71 0.55 17.57
CA HIS A 14 -11.56 -0.07 16.91
C HIS A 14 -10.35 0.86 16.76
N LEU A 15 -10.53 2.17 16.93
CA LEU A 15 -9.49 3.18 16.77
C LEU A 15 -8.89 3.68 18.09
N LEU A 16 -9.40 3.21 19.23
CA LEU A 16 -8.88 3.56 20.55
C LEU A 16 -7.93 2.45 21.05
N PRO A 17 -6.66 2.76 21.36
CA PRO A 17 -5.81 1.82 22.08
C PRO A 17 -6.37 1.66 23.51
N SER A 18 -6.61 0.40 23.93
CA SER A 18 -7.20 0.09 25.24
C SER A 18 -6.44 0.76 26.40
N PRO A 19 -7.14 1.34 27.40
CA PRO A 19 -6.47 1.91 28.55
C PRO A 19 -6.12 0.84 29.58
N SER A 20 -4.84 0.81 29.96
CA SER A 20 -4.27 0.26 31.20
C SER A 20 -4.28 -1.26 31.41
N ALA A 21 -3.10 -1.87 31.25
CA ALA A 21 -2.60 -2.83 32.22
C ALA A 21 -1.14 -2.47 32.56
N ALA A 22 -0.88 -2.28 33.84
CA ALA A 22 0.41 -1.89 34.40
C ALA A 22 1.47 -2.99 34.27
N SER A 23 2.73 -2.54 34.14
CA SER A 23 4.00 -3.24 34.35
C SER A 23 3.99 -4.78 34.49
N SER A 24 4.13 -5.47 33.37
CA SER A 24 4.88 -6.72 33.26
C SER A 24 5.34 -6.86 31.82
N GLN A 25 6.58 -7.32 31.59
CA GLN A 25 7.11 -7.51 30.24
C GLN A 25 6.11 -8.28 29.37
N PRO A 26 5.81 -7.83 28.14
CA PRO A 26 4.82 -8.49 27.31
C PRO A 26 5.39 -9.82 26.81
N GLN A 27 5.00 -10.92 27.44
CA GLN A 27 4.98 -12.21 26.76
C GLN A 27 3.89 -12.14 25.68
N LEU A 28 4.31 -12.23 24.42
CA LEU A 28 3.42 -12.39 23.28
C LEU A 28 2.64 -13.71 23.46
N ALA A 29 1.41 -13.63 23.95
CA ALA A 29 0.48 -14.75 23.95
C ALA A 29 -0.51 -14.57 22.78
N ALA A 30 -0.64 -15.62 21.96
CA ALA A 30 -1.64 -15.64 20.88
C ALA A 30 -3.05 -15.57 21.48
N SER A 31 -3.81 -14.54 21.11
CA SER A 31 -5.23 -14.46 21.48
C SER A 31 -6.01 -15.54 20.72
N ALA A 32 -6.73 -16.39 21.45
CA ALA A 32 -7.62 -17.39 20.86
C ALA A 32 -8.85 -16.68 20.27
N CYS A 33 -8.84 -16.43 18.95
CA CYS A 33 -10.01 -15.98 18.23
C CYS A 33 -11.03 -17.12 18.09
N ALA A 34 -12.18 -16.98 18.75
CA ALA A 34 -13.34 -17.87 18.66
C ALA A 34 -14.04 -17.87 17.28
N ALA A 35 -13.53 -17.10 16.30
CA ALA A 35 -14.08 -17.05 14.95
C ALA A 35 -13.54 -18.19 14.10
N GLY A 36 -14.26 -19.31 13.97
CA GLY A 36 -14.04 -20.25 12.85
C GLY A 36 -14.28 -21.74 13.04
N ASP A 37 -15.17 -22.18 13.93
CA ASP A 37 -15.62 -23.58 13.92
C ASP A 37 -16.84 -23.72 12.99
N SER A 38 -16.59 -23.87 11.69
CA SER A 38 -17.61 -24.33 10.73
C SER A 38 -17.25 -25.72 10.20
N ALA A 39 -18.27 -26.51 9.88
CA ALA A 39 -18.15 -27.93 9.53
C ALA A 39 -17.27 -28.23 8.30
N ALA A 40 -16.87 -27.22 7.52
CA ALA A 40 -16.02 -27.36 6.35
C ALA A 40 -14.51 -27.24 6.66
N TYR A 41 -14.12 -26.87 7.89
CA TYR A 41 -12.72 -26.65 8.26
C TYR A 41 -12.42 -27.24 9.65
N GLN A 42 -11.95 -28.49 9.70
CA GLN A 42 -11.39 -29.04 10.93
C GLN A 42 -10.08 -28.34 11.26
N ARG A 43 -10.08 -27.49 12.29
CA ARG A 43 -8.86 -26.91 12.86
C ARG A 43 -8.02 -28.02 13.50
N SER A 44 -6.86 -28.33 12.93
CA SER A 44 -5.85 -29.11 13.65
C SER A 44 -5.23 -28.23 14.75
N SER A 45 -4.88 -28.83 15.88
CA SER A 45 -4.27 -28.14 17.04
C SER A 45 -2.91 -27.50 16.73
N SER A 46 -2.33 -27.82 15.57
CA SER A 46 -1.16 -27.18 14.98
C SER A 46 -1.59 -26.25 13.84
N PHE A 47 -1.55 -24.93 14.05
CA PHE A 47 -1.86 -23.88 13.06
C PHE A 47 -0.91 -23.83 11.83
N GLY A 48 -0.34 -24.96 11.41
CA GLY A 48 0.69 -25.07 10.37
C GLY A 48 0.24 -24.61 8.98
N ASP A 49 -1.07 -24.63 8.72
CA ASP A 49 -1.68 -24.19 7.44
C ASP A 49 -2.12 -22.72 7.44
N ASP A 50 -1.78 -21.95 8.48
CA ASP A 50 -1.95 -20.51 8.47
C ASP A 50 -1.12 -19.86 7.36
N VAL A 51 -1.66 -18.82 6.74
CA VAL A 51 -0.86 -17.91 5.90
C VAL A 51 -0.28 -16.83 6.81
N VAL A 52 1.04 -16.75 6.83
CA VAL A 52 1.77 -15.81 7.68
C VAL A 52 2.51 -14.79 6.83
N VAL A 53 2.63 -13.58 7.37
CA VAL A 53 3.48 -12.51 6.83
C VAL A 53 4.80 -12.56 7.57
N VAL A 54 5.90 -12.66 6.83
CA VAL A 54 7.27 -12.69 7.40
C VAL A 54 8.06 -11.41 7.13
N ALA A 55 7.63 -10.62 6.14
CA ALA A 55 8.21 -9.32 5.79
C ALA A 55 7.17 -8.45 5.09
N ALA A 56 7.20 -7.14 5.38
CA ALA A 56 6.36 -6.15 4.73
C ALA A 56 7.09 -4.81 4.69
N TYR A 57 7.34 -4.29 3.49
CA TYR A 57 8.12 -3.06 3.28
C TYR A 57 7.48 -2.19 2.21
N ARG A 58 7.86 -0.90 2.21
CA ARG A 58 7.41 0.08 1.23
C ARG A 58 8.52 1.05 0.87
N THR A 59 8.40 1.69 -0.28
CA THR A 59 9.15 2.93 -0.54
C THR A 59 8.61 4.05 0.35
N PRO A 60 9.33 5.18 0.47
CA PRO A 60 8.68 6.45 0.74
C PRO A 60 7.51 6.69 -0.23
N ILE A 61 6.59 7.56 0.15
CA ILE A 61 5.50 8.00 -0.72
C ILE A 61 5.79 9.45 -1.09
N CYS A 62 6.00 9.70 -2.37
CA CYS A 62 6.34 11.01 -2.91
C CYS A 62 5.16 11.63 -3.64
N LYS A 63 5.04 12.95 -3.62
CA LYS A 63 4.03 13.68 -4.39
C LYS A 63 4.27 13.53 -5.88
N ALA A 64 3.23 13.20 -6.62
CA ALA A 64 3.32 13.11 -8.07
C ALA A 64 3.75 14.44 -8.71
N LYS A 65 4.49 14.34 -9.81
CA LYS A 65 5.01 15.40 -10.70
C LYS A 65 6.03 16.36 -10.08
N ARG A 66 6.11 16.45 -8.74
CA ARG A 66 6.93 17.44 -8.03
C ARG A 66 7.72 16.90 -6.84
N GLY A 67 7.42 15.68 -6.42
CA GLY A 67 8.08 15.02 -5.29
C GLY A 67 9.37 14.31 -5.69
N GLY A 68 9.93 13.58 -4.73
CA GLY A 68 11.22 12.89 -4.87
C GLY A 68 11.28 11.80 -5.95
N PHE A 69 10.13 11.31 -6.42
CA PHE A 69 10.02 10.27 -7.45
C PHE A 69 9.52 10.76 -8.81
N LYS A 70 9.49 12.07 -9.04
CA LYS A 70 8.94 12.63 -10.28
C LYS A 70 9.66 12.15 -11.55
N ASP A 71 10.92 11.74 -11.44
CA ASP A 71 11.75 11.22 -12.55
C ASP A 71 12.17 9.75 -12.34
N THR A 72 11.52 9.04 -11.41
CA THR A 72 11.79 7.62 -11.12
C THR A 72 10.83 6.72 -11.88
N TYR A 73 11.35 5.70 -12.55
CA TYR A 73 10.51 4.74 -13.28
C TYR A 73 9.75 3.81 -12.33
N PRO A 74 8.57 3.29 -12.73
CA PRO A 74 7.75 2.45 -11.86
C PRO A 74 8.46 1.15 -11.46
N GLU A 75 9.19 0.52 -12.39
CA GLU A 75 9.94 -0.69 -12.14
C GLU A 75 11.08 -0.49 -11.14
N ASP A 76 11.71 0.68 -11.08
CA ASP A 76 12.73 1.01 -10.09
C ASP A 76 12.13 1.07 -8.67
N LEU A 77 10.94 1.66 -8.53
CA LEU A 77 10.21 1.73 -7.26
C LEU A 77 9.79 0.33 -6.76
N LEU A 78 9.38 -0.56 -7.66
CA LEU A 78 9.02 -1.92 -7.28
C LEU A 78 10.26 -2.77 -6.98
N THR A 79 11.34 -2.61 -7.75
CA THR A 79 12.60 -3.35 -7.56
C THR A 79 13.10 -3.23 -6.14
N VAL A 80 13.18 -2.02 -5.60
CA VAL A 80 13.75 -1.75 -4.26
C VAL A 80 12.98 -2.42 -3.12
N VAL A 81 11.65 -2.56 -3.23
CA VAL A 81 10.85 -3.25 -2.19
C VAL A 81 10.89 -4.77 -2.33
N LEU A 82 11.15 -5.29 -3.54
CA LEU A 82 11.38 -6.71 -3.78
C LEU A 82 12.78 -7.16 -3.32
N LYS A 83 13.81 -6.35 -3.56
CA LYS A 83 15.19 -6.58 -3.09
C LYS A 83 16.01 -5.28 -3.08
N VAL A 84 16.87 -5.08 -2.09
CA VAL A 84 17.89 -4.02 -2.19
C VAL A 84 18.93 -4.49 -3.20
N PRO A 85 19.24 -3.70 -4.25
CA PRO A 85 20.16 -4.15 -5.29
C PRO A 85 21.52 -4.55 -4.71
N PHE A 86 22.04 -5.68 -5.19
CA PHE A 86 23.44 -6.05 -5.07
C PHE A 86 24.30 -4.93 -5.69
N PRO A 87 25.53 -4.68 -5.21
CA PRO A 87 26.40 -3.59 -5.70
C PRO A 87 26.57 -3.54 -7.24
N SER A 88 26.43 -4.68 -7.92
CA SER A 88 26.57 -4.79 -9.37
C SER A 88 25.47 -4.09 -10.18
N LEU A 89 24.25 -3.92 -9.65
CA LEU A 89 23.21 -3.15 -10.36
C LEU A 89 23.47 -1.63 -10.22
N LEU A 90 24.02 -1.19 -9.09
CA LEU A 90 24.42 0.21 -8.86
C LEU A 90 25.57 0.64 -9.81
N LEU A 91 26.43 -0.30 -10.20
CA LEU A 91 27.50 -0.08 -11.18
C LEU A 91 26.98 0.27 -12.58
N SER A 92 25.82 -0.27 -13.00
CA SER A 92 25.20 0.09 -14.28
C SER A 92 24.55 1.48 -14.29
N PHE A 93 24.31 2.06 -13.11
CA PHE A 93 23.74 3.39 -12.95
C PHE A 93 24.79 4.50 -12.70
N ASN A 94 26.11 4.21 -12.81
CA ASN A 94 27.19 5.16 -12.47
C ASN A 94 27.06 5.77 -11.06
N PHE A 95 26.32 5.11 -10.18
CA PHE A 95 25.91 5.68 -8.91
C PHE A 95 27.03 5.48 -7.88
N SER A 96 27.78 6.54 -7.60
CA SER A 96 28.87 6.53 -6.63
C SER A 96 28.30 6.69 -5.21
N LEU A 97 27.79 5.59 -4.65
CA LEU A 97 27.25 5.59 -3.29
C LEU A 97 28.37 5.61 -2.24
N SER A 98 28.51 6.75 -1.59
CA SER A 98 29.31 6.93 -0.37
C SER A 98 28.49 6.68 0.93
N ALA A 99 27.20 6.33 0.82
CA ALA A 99 26.33 6.05 1.95
C ALA A 99 25.92 4.56 2.02
N PRO A 100 25.96 3.92 3.21
CA PRO A 100 25.51 2.55 3.38
C PRO A 100 24.00 2.43 3.14
N ILE A 101 23.59 1.60 2.19
CA ILE A 101 22.17 1.30 1.96
C ILE A 101 21.72 0.28 3.00
N SER A 102 20.62 0.59 3.70
CA SER A 102 19.99 -0.33 4.67
C SER A 102 19.46 -1.57 3.95
N HIS A 103 19.68 -2.77 4.50
CA HIS A 103 19.21 -4.06 3.98
C HIS A 103 17.69 -4.28 4.22
N GLN A 104 16.85 -3.28 3.98
CA GLN A 104 15.46 -3.26 4.45
C GLN A 104 14.43 -3.80 3.44
N ALA A 105 14.78 -4.75 2.56
CA ALA A 105 13.84 -5.33 1.58
C ALA A 105 13.40 -6.77 1.90
N VAL A 106 12.41 -7.27 1.14
CA VAL A 106 11.80 -8.60 1.35
C VAL A 106 12.84 -9.72 1.32
N LEU A 107 13.65 -9.80 0.27
CA LEU A 107 14.61 -10.90 0.11
C LEU A 107 15.79 -10.78 1.10
N ASP A 108 16.24 -9.58 1.43
CA ASP A 108 17.43 -9.38 2.27
C ASP A 108 17.17 -9.72 3.74
N ASN A 109 15.99 -9.39 4.25
CA ASN A 109 15.63 -9.68 5.65
C ASN A 109 15.25 -11.13 5.91
N THR A 110 14.93 -11.89 4.86
CA THR A 110 14.47 -13.28 5.00
C THR A 110 15.46 -14.30 4.48
N ARG A 111 16.45 -13.90 3.66
CA ARG A 111 17.41 -14.81 3.00
C ARG A 111 16.73 -15.96 2.25
N ILE A 112 15.51 -15.73 1.78
CA ILE A 112 14.80 -16.69 0.94
C ILE A 112 15.49 -16.73 -0.42
N ASN A 113 15.68 -17.95 -0.94
CA ASN A 113 16.09 -18.12 -2.32
C ASN A 113 14.97 -17.57 -3.23
N PRO A 114 15.23 -16.59 -4.10
CA PRO A 114 14.20 -16.03 -4.99
C PRO A 114 13.49 -17.10 -5.83
N ALA A 115 14.15 -18.20 -6.14
CA ALA A 115 13.56 -19.34 -6.86
C ALA A 115 12.48 -20.11 -6.08
N ASP A 116 12.38 -19.93 -4.75
CA ASP A 116 11.35 -20.57 -3.92
C ASP A 116 9.99 -19.84 -4.00
N ILE A 117 9.94 -18.68 -4.68
CA ILE A 117 8.74 -17.85 -4.79
C ILE A 117 7.83 -18.40 -5.89
N GLY A 118 6.60 -18.77 -5.51
CA GLY A 118 5.64 -19.38 -6.44
C GLY A 118 4.90 -18.39 -7.32
N ASP A 119 4.69 -17.15 -6.86
CA ASP A 119 4.02 -16.08 -7.61
C ASP A 119 4.36 -14.70 -7.04
N ILE A 120 4.44 -13.69 -7.91
CA ILE A 120 4.48 -12.28 -7.56
C ILE A 120 3.25 -11.60 -8.14
N VAL A 121 2.39 -11.13 -7.26
CA VAL A 121 1.13 -10.46 -7.64
C VAL A 121 1.27 -8.98 -7.33
N VAL A 122 1.14 -8.13 -8.34
CA VAL A 122 1.30 -6.68 -8.19
C VAL A 122 -0.02 -5.97 -8.40
N GLY A 123 -0.51 -5.33 -7.34
CA GLY A 123 -1.66 -4.45 -7.38
C GLY A 123 -1.32 -3.11 -8.03
N THR A 124 -1.99 -2.77 -9.13
CA THR A 124 -1.64 -1.58 -9.92
C THR A 124 -2.85 -1.12 -10.74
N VAL A 125 -3.01 0.20 -10.95
CA VAL A 125 -4.25 0.75 -11.49
C VAL A 125 -4.05 1.47 -12.83
N LEU A 126 -3.19 2.50 -12.87
CA LEU A 126 -3.20 3.48 -13.97
C LEU A 126 -2.32 3.09 -15.17
N GLY A 127 -1.32 2.23 -14.97
CA GLY A 127 -0.45 1.78 -16.07
C GLY A 127 -1.21 0.94 -17.11
N PRO A 128 -0.96 1.13 -18.41
CA PRO A 128 -1.56 0.30 -19.46
C PRO A 128 -1.27 -1.19 -19.20
N GLY A 129 -2.29 -2.05 -19.31
CA GLY A 129 -2.23 -3.41 -18.76
C GLY A 129 -1.00 -4.23 -19.17
N SER A 130 -0.72 -4.34 -20.47
CA SER A 130 0.43 -5.10 -20.99
C SER A 130 1.78 -4.45 -20.64
N GLN A 131 1.87 -3.13 -20.74
CA GLN A 131 3.06 -2.38 -20.38
C GLN A 131 3.40 -2.54 -18.90
N ARG A 132 2.41 -2.34 -18.02
CA ARG A 132 2.60 -2.44 -16.57
C ARG A 132 2.95 -3.86 -16.14
N ALA A 133 2.43 -4.89 -16.80
CA ALA A 133 2.84 -6.28 -16.57
C ALA A 133 4.33 -6.48 -16.93
N ASN A 134 4.79 -5.91 -18.04
CA ASN A 134 6.21 -5.93 -18.42
C ASN A 134 7.08 -5.15 -17.44
N GLU A 135 6.67 -3.96 -16.99
CA GLU A 135 7.36 -3.18 -15.95
C GLU A 135 7.52 -3.99 -14.65
N CYS A 136 6.46 -4.66 -14.20
CA CYS A 136 6.52 -5.53 -13.02
C CYS A 136 7.47 -6.73 -13.22
N ARG A 137 7.49 -7.29 -14.43
CA ARG A 137 8.42 -8.37 -14.79
C ARG A 137 9.87 -7.89 -14.81
N MET A 138 10.15 -6.72 -15.39
CA MET A 138 11.47 -6.10 -15.37
C MET A 138 11.93 -5.86 -13.93
N ALA A 139 11.06 -5.32 -13.08
CA ALA A 139 11.37 -5.10 -11.67
C ALA A 139 11.75 -6.39 -10.92
N ALA A 140 11.02 -7.48 -11.15
CA ALA A 140 11.35 -8.78 -10.56
C ALA A 140 12.72 -9.29 -11.04
N LEU A 141 13.03 -9.15 -12.33
CA LEU A 141 14.33 -9.54 -12.89
C LEU A 141 15.47 -8.65 -12.35
N PHE A 142 15.27 -7.34 -12.24
CA PHE A 142 16.22 -6.40 -11.63
C PHE A 142 16.46 -6.72 -10.15
N ALA A 143 15.42 -7.17 -9.44
CA ALA A 143 15.50 -7.66 -8.07
C ALA A 143 16.13 -9.08 -7.96
N GLY A 144 16.56 -9.69 -9.07
CA GLY A 144 17.28 -10.97 -9.07
C GLY A 144 16.39 -12.20 -8.91
N PHE A 145 15.10 -12.10 -9.19
CA PHE A 145 14.23 -13.26 -9.31
C PHE A 145 14.51 -13.98 -10.64
N PRO A 146 14.60 -15.32 -10.67
CA PRO A 146 14.84 -16.04 -11.90
C PRO A 146 13.60 -16.01 -12.80
N GLU A 147 13.80 -16.32 -14.07
CA GLU A 147 12.73 -16.34 -15.05
C GLU A 147 11.61 -17.36 -14.73
N THR A 148 11.90 -18.36 -13.90
CA THR A 148 10.94 -19.39 -13.47
C THR A 148 9.89 -18.87 -12.49
N VAL A 149 10.10 -17.72 -11.84
CA VAL A 149 9.12 -17.11 -10.94
C VAL A 149 8.11 -16.31 -11.77
N PRO A 150 6.81 -16.65 -11.76
CA PRO A 150 5.83 -15.89 -12.53
C PRO A 150 5.52 -14.54 -11.86
N VAL A 151 5.10 -13.57 -12.68
CA VAL A 151 4.66 -12.24 -12.25
C VAL A 151 3.34 -11.92 -12.93
N ARG A 152 2.37 -11.40 -12.19
CA ARG A 152 1.10 -10.92 -12.73
C ARG A 152 0.64 -9.63 -12.05
N THR A 153 -0.24 -8.91 -12.71
CA THR A 153 -0.88 -7.71 -12.17
C THR A 153 -2.34 -7.98 -11.80
N VAL A 154 -2.85 -7.23 -10.84
CA VAL A 154 -4.27 -7.22 -10.49
C VAL A 154 -4.76 -5.79 -10.34
N ASN A 155 -5.97 -5.53 -10.83
CA ASN A 155 -6.62 -4.22 -10.72
C ASN A 155 -7.99 -4.37 -10.06
N ARG A 156 -8.07 -3.92 -8.80
CA ARG A 156 -9.31 -3.65 -8.07
C ARG A 156 -9.28 -2.22 -7.53
N GLN A 157 -8.93 -1.27 -8.41
CA GLN A 157 -8.86 0.16 -8.10
C GLN A 157 -8.00 0.42 -6.85
N CYS A 158 -8.44 1.31 -5.94
CA CYS A 158 -7.70 1.68 -4.73
C CYS A 158 -7.35 0.49 -3.80
N SER A 159 -7.99 -0.66 -3.97
CA SER A 159 -7.73 -1.86 -3.17
C SER A 159 -6.72 -2.83 -3.79
N SER A 160 -6.17 -2.53 -4.97
CA SER A 160 -5.36 -3.48 -5.75
C SER A 160 -4.18 -4.07 -4.97
N GLY A 161 -3.45 -3.28 -4.18
CA GLY A 161 -2.34 -3.78 -3.36
C GLY A 161 -2.79 -4.79 -2.29
N LEU A 162 -3.93 -4.53 -1.64
CA LEU A 162 -4.52 -5.47 -0.68
C LEU A 162 -5.10 -6.70 -1.38
N GLN A 163 -5.68 -6.52 -2.58
CA GLN A 163 -6.16 -7.64 -3.39
C GLN A 163 -5.01 -8.57 -3.78
N ALA A 164 -3.83 -8.03 -4.13
CA ALA A 164 -2.66 -8.84 -4.43
C ALA A 164 -2.24 -9.71 -3.23
N VAL A 165 -2.21 -9.13 -2.03
CA VAL A 165 -1.96 -9.88 -0.78
C VAL A 165 -3.01 -10.97 -0.56
N ALA A 166 -4.29 -10.66 -0.78
CA ALA A 166 -5.38 -11.61 -0.62
C ALA A 166 -5.32 -12.76 -1.64
N ASP A 167 -4.98 -12.47 -2.89
CA ASP A 167 -4.83 -13.49 -3.94
C ASP A 167 -3.69 -14.46 -3.61
N VAL A 168 -2.54 -13.95 -3.16
CA VAL A 168 -1.41 -14.78 -2.73
C VAL A 168 -1.79 -15.65 -1.53
N ALA A 169 -2.46 -15.06 -0.53
CA ALA A 169 -2.95 -15.82 0.62
C ALA A 169 -3.93 -16.92 0.22
N ALA A 170 -4.84 -16.62 -0.72
CA ALA A 170 -5.79 -17.60 -1.24
C ALA A 170 -5.07 -18.74 -1.99
N ALA A 171 -4.08 -18.43 -2.82
CA ALA A 171 -3.30 -19.43 -3.55
C ALA A 171 -2.45 -20.33 -2.63
N ILE A 172 -1.85 -19.76 -1.57
CA ILE A 172 -1.17 -20.55 -0.53
C ILE A 172 -2.15 -21.48 0.17
N LYS A 173 -3.32 -20.98 0.56
CA LYS A 173 -4.38 -21.81 1.16
C LYS A 173 -4.88 -22.91 0.21
N ALA A 174 -4.95 -22.62 -1.08
CA ALA A 174 -5.36 -23.58 -2.10
C ALA A 174 -4.28 -24.63 -2.43
N GLY A 175 -3.05 -24.45 -1.92
CA GLY A 175 -1.94 -25.38 -2.16
C GLY A 175 -1.29 -25.22 -3.55
N TYR A 176 -1.45 -24.09 -4.22
CA TYR A 176 -0.80 -23.83 -5.51
C TYR A 176 0.71 -23.59 -5.36
N TYR A 177 1.12 -22.99 -4.25
CA TYR A 177 2.50 -22.79 -3.84
C TYR A 177 2.57 -22.46 -2.35
N ASP A 178 3.76 -22.57 -1.74
CA ASP A 178 3.93 -22.34 -0.30
C ASP A 178 4.36 -20.91 0.06
N ILE A 179 4.94 -20.17 -0.89
CA ILE A 179 5.53 -18.84 -0.68
C ILE A 179 5.15 -17.94 -1.87
N GLY A 180 4.71 -16.71 -1.60
CA GLY A 180 4.40 -15.73 -2.65
C GLY A 180 4.50 -14.30 -2.16
N ILE A 181 4.52 -13.35 -3.11
CA ILE A 181 4.62 -11.92 -2.82
C ILE A 181 3.37 -11.20 -3.31
N GLY A 182 2.69 -10.52 -2.38
CA GLY A 182 1.65 -9.55 -2.71
C GLY A 182 2.23 -8.15 -2.65
N ALA A 183 2.24 -7.43 -3.76
CA ALA A 183 2.83 -6.10 -3.90
C ALA A 183 1.83 -5.07 -4.41
N GLY A 184 2.20 -3.81 -4.35
CA GLY A 184 1.49 -2.69 -4.96
C GLY A 184 2.48 -1.70 -5.57
N LEU A 185 2.13 -1.12 -6.71
CA LEU A 185 2.94 -0.15 -7.43
C LEU A 185 2.03 0.89 -8.08
N GLU A 186 2.36 2.17 -7.90
CA GLU A 186 1.80 3.23 -8.74
C GLU A 186 2.80 4.37 -8.98
N SER A 187 2.76 4.91 -10.20
CA SER A 187 3.44 6.16 -10.56
C SER A 187 2.43 7.09 -11.22
N MET A 188 1.80 7.92 -10.41
CA MET A 188 0.88 8.95 -10.87
C MET A 188 1.62 10.13 -11.51
N SER A 189 2.95 10.19 -11.33
CA SER A 189 3.88 11.04 -12.09
C SER A 189 3.98 10.63 -13.55
N ILE A 190 3.78 9.36 -13.89
CA ILE A 190 3.86 8.88 -15.28
C ILE A 190 2.45 8.69 -15.84
N ASN A 191 1.57 8.01 -15.10
CA ASN A 191 0.22 7.69 -15.56
C ASN A 191 -0.81 8.64 -14.94
N SER A 192 -1.59 9.32 -15.76
CA SER A 192 -2.64 10.24 -15.31
C SER A 192 -3.97 9.52 -15.08
N ILE A 193 -4.80 10.07 -14.19
CA ILE A 193 -6.20 9.63 -14.06
C ILE A 193 -6.98 10.26 -15.22
N ALA A 194 -7.09 9.52 -16.32
CA ALA A 194 -7.87 9.92 -17.49
C ALA A 194 -8.57 8.71 -18.11
N TRP A 195 -9.73 8.94 -18.72
CA TRP A 195 -10.39 7.93 -19.53
C TRP A 195 -9.76 7.94 -20.93
N GLU A 196 -9.24 6.80 -21.37
CA GLU A 196 -8.74 6.61 -22.73
C GLU A 196 -9.82 6.02 -23.63
N GLY A 197 -9.91 6.51 -24.87
CA GLY A 197 -10.89 6.04 -25.84
C GLY A 197 -12.30 6.58 -25.63
N GLN A 198 -13.28 5.96 -26.30
CA GLN A 198 -14.68 6.38 -26.25
C GLN A 198 -15.45 5.63 -25.18
N VAL A 199 -16.35 6.35 -24.51
CA VAL A 199 -17.33 5.75 -23.61
C VAL A 199 -18.45 5.13 -24.46
N ASN A 200 -18.86 3.91 -24.14
CA ASN A 200 -19.99 3.26 -24.83
C ASN A 200 -21.28 4.06 -24.63
N PRO A 201 -21.95 4.56 -25.69
CA PRO A 201 -23.12 5.43 -25.56
C PRO A 201 -24.30 4.79 -24.81
N LYS A 202 -24.34 3.45 -24.73
CA LYS A 202 -25.38 2.70 -23.97
C LYS A 202 -25.36 2.97 -22.47
N ILE A 203 -24.29 3.55 -21.91
CA ILE A 203 -24.25 3.85 -20.46
C ILE A 203 -25.38 4.79 -20.02
N SER A 204 -25.87 5.64 -20.92
CA SER A 204 -26.97 6.57 -20.64
C SER A 204 -28.29 5.86 -20.35
N ALA A 205 -28.44 4.61 -20.79
CA ALA A 205 -29.60 3.78 -20.49
C ALA A 205 -29.54 3.11 -19.10
N PHE A 206 -28.40 3.15 -18.42
CA PHE A 206 -28.18 2.47 -17.13
C PHE A 206 -27.49 3.39 -16.13
N GLN A 207 -28.25 4.06 -15.26
CA GLN A 207 -27.73 5.05 -14.30
C GLN A 207 -26.51 4.53 -13.52
N LYS A 208 -26.55 3.29 -13.01
CA LYS A 208 -25.42 2.71 -12.26
C LYS A 208 -24.15 2.57 -13.10
N ALA A 209 -24.27 2.30 -14.40
CA ALA A 209 -23.13 2.24 -15.31
C ALA A 209 -22.58 3.65 -15.59
N GLN A 210 -23.46 4.64 -15.73
CA GLN A 210 -23.07 6.04 -15.85
C GLN A 210 -22.38 6.57 -14.59
N ASP A 211 -22.83 6.16 -13.41
CA ASP A 211 -22.26 6.55 -12.12
C ASP A 211 -20.79 6.10 -11.95
N CYS A 212 -20.36 5.05 -12.67
CA CYS A 212 -18.96 4.62 -12.70
C CYS A 212 -18.02 5.68 -13.31
N LEU A 213 -18.54 6.66 -14.04
CA LEU A 213 -17.75 7.79 -14.59
C LEU A 213 -17.70 8.99 -13.65
N LEU A 214 -18.39 8.96 -12.50
CA LEU A 214 -18.34 10.05 -11.54
C LEU A 214 -16.91 10.20 -11.01
N PRO A 215 -16.33 11.41 -11.03
CA PRO A 215 -15.04 11.63 -10.41
C PRO A 215 -15.03 11.25 -8.92
N MET A 216 -13.90 10.69 -8.48
CA MET A 216 -13.42 10.59 -7.09
C MET A 216 -14.09 11.58 -6.14
N GLY A 217 -13.73 12.83 -6.33
CA GLY A 217 -14.17 13.91 -5.47
C GLY A 217 -15.67 14.22 -5.52
N ILE A 218 -16.37 13.93 -6.62
CA ILE A 218 -17.83 14.09 -6.66
C ILE A 218 -18.51 13.05 -5.78
N THR A 219 -18.01 11.82 -5.76
CA THR A 219 -18.54 10.81 -4.83
C THR A 219 -18.26 11.17 -3.37
N SER A 220 -17.12 11.81 -3.09
CA SER A 220 -16.80 12.40 -1.77
C SER A 220 -17.84 13.46 -1.36
N GLU A 221 -18.15 14.41 -2.24
CA GLU A 221 -19.21 15.41 -1.98
C GLU A 221 -20.58 14.76 -1.74
N ASN A 222 -20.92 13.73 -2.52
CA ASN A 222 -22.18 13.02 -2.39
C ASN A 222 -22.30 12.33 -1.02
N VAL A 223 -21.22 11.71 -0.53
CA VAL A 223 -21.15 11.09 0.80
C VAL A 223 -21.26 12.16 1.88
N ALA A 224 -20.46 13.23 1.79
CA ALA A 224 -20.45 14.30 2.78
C ALA A 224 -21.84 14.95 2.92
N HIS A 225 -22.47 15.29 1.79
CA HIS A 225 -23.81 15.87 1.77
C HIS A 225 -24.87 14.89 2.32
N ARG A 226 -24.87 13.63 1.85
CA ARG A 226 -25.90 12.65 2.22
C ARG A 226 -25.86 12.27 3.69
N TYR A 227 -24.67 12.19 4.28
CA TYR A 227 -24.49 11.74 5.66
C TYR A 227 -24.16 12.88 6.63
N GLY A 228 -24.17 14.13 6.17
CA GLY A 228 -23.95 15.31 7.02
C GLY A 228 -22.51 15.43 7.54
N VAL A 229 -21.51 14.95 6.80
CA VAL A 229 -20.10 15.08 7.20
C VAL A 229 -19.63 16.50 6.89
N THR A 230 -19.47 17.29 7.94
CA THR A 230 -19.19 18.73 7.83
C THR A 230 -17.79 19.01 7.31
N ARG A 231 -17.61 20.20 6.71
CA ARG A 231 -16.28 20.69 6.31
C ARG A 231 -15.28 20.71 7.48
N GLN A 232 -15.76 21.06 8.68
CA GLN A 232 -14.94 21.09 9.88
C GLN A 232 -14.43 19.69 10.25
N GLU A 233 -15.28 18.66 10.20
CA GLU A 233 -14.87 17.28 10.46
C GLU A 233 -13.84 16.78 9.44
N GLN A 234 -14.05 17.09 8.16
CA GLN A 234 -13.11 16.74 7.08
C GLN A 234 -11.73 17.38 7.30
N ASP A 235 -11.71 18.69 7.57
CA ASP A 235 -10.46 19.43 7.79
C ASP A 235 -9.78 19.00 9.11
N GLN A 236 -10.54 18.69 10.16
CA GLN A 236 -9.99 18.19 11.42
C GLN A 236 -9.33 16.82 11.24
N ALA A 237 -9.96 15.91 10.48
CA ALA A 237 -9.37 14.61 10.16
C ALA A 237 -8.04 14.76 9.39
N ALA A 238 -7.97 15.68 8.44
CA ALA A 238 -6.76 15.92 7.67
C ALA A 238 -5.63 16.58 8.49
N ALA A 239 -5.96 17.55 9.36
CA ALA A 239 -4.99 18.15 10.28
C ALA A 239 -4.43 17.11 11.26
N GLU A 240 -5.29 16.25 11.79
CA GLU A 240 -4.90 15.15 12.68
C GLU A 240 -4.02 14.12 11.95
N SER A 241 -4.35 13.79 10.70
CA SER A 241 -3.53 12.91 9.86
C SER A 241 -2.11 13.45 9.69
N HIS A 242 -1.96 14.72 9.31
CA HIS A 242 -0.64 15.35 9.18
C HIS A 242 0.11 15.44 10.51
N ARG A 243 -0.58 15.73 11.62
CA ARG A 243 0.02 15.76 12.96
C ARG A 243 0.59 14.39 13.35
N ARG A 244 -0.18 13.31 13.16
CA ARG A 244 0.26 11.94 13.46
C ARG A 244 1.43 11.52 12.57
N ALA A 245 1.34 11.78 11.28
CA ALA A 245 2.41 11.46 10.33
C ALA A 245 3.70 12.19 10.69
N ALA A 246 3.63 13.50 10.96
CA ALA A 246 4.80 14.27 11.39
C ALA A 246 5.43 13.74 12.68
N ALA A 247 4.62 13.38 13.68
CA ALA A 247 5.11 12.79 14.92
C ALA A 247 5.74 11.41 14.70
N ALA A 248 5.15 10.57 13.83
CA ALA A 248 5.69 9.25 13.49
C ALA A 248 7.03 9.37 12.74
N THR A 249 7.15 10.29 11.78
CA THR A 249 8.40 10.57 11.08
C THR A 249 9.48 11.09 12.05
N ALA A 250 9.15 12.07 12.90
CA ALA A 250 10.09 12.64 13.86
C ALA A 250 10.59 11.62 14.90
N SER A 251 9.72 10.68 15.31
CA SER A 251 10.08 9.59 16.22
C SER A 251 10.70 8.36 15.53
N GLY A 252 10.86 8.40 14.20
CA GLY A 252 11.48 7.31 13.43
C GLY A 252 10.62 6.05 13.27
N LYS A 253 9.31 6.10 13.54
CA LYS A 253 8.42 4.94 13.48
C LYS A 253 8.29 4.30 12.09
N PHE A 254 8.59 5.05 11.03
CA PHE A 254 8.57 4.53 9.66
C PHE A 254 9.89 3.91 9.21
N LYS A 255 10.96 3.99 10.02
CA LYS A 255 12.29 3.47 9.63
C LYS A 255 12.28 1.96 9.39
N ASP A 256 11.44 1.22 10.12
CA ASP A 256 11.40 -0.24 10.03
C ASP A 256 10.71 -0.72 8.75
N GLU A 257 9.78 0.07 8.19
CA GLU A 257 8.96 -0.29 7.02
C GLU A 257 9.42 0.39 5.71
N ILE A 258 10.17 1.50 5.78
CA ILE A 258 10.65 2.22 4.60
C ILE A 258 11.98 1.65 4.10
N VAL A 259 12.02 1.31 2.80
CA VAL A 259 13.25 1.05 2.05
C VAL A 259 13.70 2.34 1.37
N PRO A 260 14.88 2.90 1.70
CA PRO A 260 15.41 4.06 0.99
C PRO A 260 15.63 3.77 -0.49
N VAL A 261 15.28 4.73 -1.35
CA VAL A 261 15.31 4.57 -2.81
C VAL A 261 16.40 5.47 -3.39
N PRO A 262 17.52 4.90 -3.88
CA PRO A 262 18.47 5.64 -4.70
C PRO A 262 17.82 5.94 -6.06
N THR A 263 17.81 7.20 -6.45
CA THR A 263 17.23 7.64 -7.72
C THR A 263 17.86 8.96 -8.15
N LYS A 264 17.34 9.55 -9.23
CA LYS A 264 17.77 10.85 -9.73
C LYS A 264 16.60 11.82 -9.76
N ILE A 265 16.94 13.10 -9.63
CA ILE A 265 16.03 14.21 -9.90
C ILE A 265 16.65 15.05 -11.01
N VAL A 266 15.87 15.31 -12.05
CA VAL A 266 16.25 16.16 -13.18
C VAL A 266 15.81 17.60 -12.89
N ASP A 267 16.74 18.55 -12.95
CA ASP A 267 16.42 19.98 -12.91
C ASP A 267 15.67 20.36 -14.21
N PRO A 268 14.42 20.86 -14.12
CA PRO A 268 13.61 21.14 -15.29
C PRO A 268 14.11 22.34 -16.13
N LYS A 269 15.02 23.17 -15.60
CA LYS A 269 15.61 24.33 -16.29
C LYS A 269 16.92 23.98 -16.98
N THR A 270 17.77 23.18 -16.33
CA THR A 270 19.12 22.88 -16.84
C THR A 270 19.23 21.51 -17.50
N GLY A 271 18.32 20.58 -17.18
CA GLY A 271 18.41 19.17 -17.58
C GLY A 271 19.47 18.39 -16.80
N GLU A 272 20.10 19.00 -15.79
CA GLU A 272 21.11 18.33 -14.95
C GLU A 272 20.45 17.26 -14.08
N GLU A 273 21.05 16.08 -14.06
CA GLU A 273 20.62 14.96 -13.22
C GLU A 273 21.36 14.99 -11.89
N LYS A 274 20.62 15.02 -10.79
CA LYS A 274 21.18 14.93 -9.44
C LYS A 274 20.78 13.61 -8.79
N GLU A 275 21.79 12.83 -8.43
CA GLU A 275 21.63 11.63 -7.61
C GLU A 275 21.14 11.97 -6.19
N VAL A 276 20.12 11.24 -5.74
CA VAL A 276 19.51 11.41 -4.42
C VAL A 276 19.10 10.07 -3.83
N VAL A 277 19.02 9.99 -2.51
CA VAL A 277 18.39 8.86 -1.81
C VAL A 277 17.17 9.37 -1.08
N ILE A 278 15.99 8.92 -1.51
CA ILE A 278 14.73 9.28 -0.86
C ILE A 278 14.44 8.28 0.25
N SER A 279 14.25 8.76 1.48
CA SER A 279 14.06 7.91 2.68
C SER A 279 12.92 8.37 3.59
N VAL A 280 12.18 9.41 3.19
CA VAL A 280 11.10 10.01 3.98
C VAL A 280 9.95 10.41 3.05
N ASP A 281 8.72 10.23 3.52
CA ASP A 281 7.50 10.65 2.81
C ASP A 281 7.47 12.18 2.64
N ASP A 282 7.46 12.69 1.40
CA ASP A 282 7.54 14.12 1.11
C ASP A 282 6.18 14.85 1.13
N GLY A 283 5.10 14.09 1.35
CA GLY A 283 3.72 14.58 1.38
C GLY A 283 3.31 15.19 2.72
N ILE A 284 4.08 14.94 3.79
CA ILE A 284 3.75 15.40 5.14
C ILE A 284 3.92 16.92 5.23
N ARG A 285 2.99 17.61 5.88
CA ARG A 285 3.00 19.06 6.09
C ARG A 285 2.88 19.33 7.60
N PRO A 286 4.00 19.42 8.33
CA PRO A 286 3.99 19.82 9.73
C PRO A 286 3.33 21.19 9.88
N GLY A 287 2.45 21.35 10.87
CA GLY A 287 1.74 22.61 11.10
C GLY A 287 0.45 22.79 10.31
N THR A 288 -0.01 21.78 9.56
CA THR A 288 -1.39 21.78 9.04
C THR A 288 -2.39 21.88 10.20
N THR A 289 -3.26 22.88 10.15
CA THR A 289 -4.33 23.11 11.14
C THR A 289 -5.68 23.14 10.45
N ALA A 290 -6.76 22.80 11.17
CA ALA A 290 -8.12 22.88 10.64
C ALA A 290 -8.46 24.32 10.17
N SER A 291 -8.00 25.34 10.89
CA SER A 291 -8.21 26.75 10.50
C SER A 291 -7.42 27.15 9.25
N GLY A 292 -6.23 26.58 9.04
CA GLY A 292 -5.47 26.74 7.80
C GLY A 292 -6.17 26.06 6.62
N LEU A 293 -6.65 24.84 6.82
CA LEU A 293 -7.38 24.05 5.83
C LEU A 293 -8.71 24.69 5.43
N ALA A 294 -9.41 25.33 6.37
CA ALA A 294 -10.69 26.02 6.11
C ALA A 294 -10.59 27.11 5.03
N LYS A 295 -9.39 27.66 4.79
CA LYS A 295 -9.13 28.68 3.76
C LYS A 295 -9.03 28.11 2.35
N LEU A 296 -8.90 26.78 2.20
CA LEU A 296 -8.77 26.13 0.90
C LEU A 296 -10.11 26.11 0.17
N LYS A 297 -10.05 26.36 -1.13
CA LYS A 297 -11.21 26.31 -2.03
C LYS A 297 -11.60 24.86 -2.33
N PRO A 298 -12.90 24.57 -2.45
CA PRO A 298 -13.38 23.30 -2.98
C PRO A 298 -12.82 23.02 -4.38
N VAL A 299 -12.56 21.75 -4.67
CA VAL A 299 -11.94 21.33 -5.95
C VAL A 299 -12.99 20.85 -6.96
N PHE A 300 -14.02 20.13 -6.50
CA PHE A 300 -14.90 19.38 -7.41
C PHE A 300 -16.27 20.04 -7.63
N LYS A 301 -16.75 20.83 -6.67
CA LYS A 301 -18.02 21.55 -6.74
C LYS A 301 -17.86 22.95 -6.15
N LYS A 302 -18.48 23.98 -6.73
CA LYS A 302 -18.33 25.39 -6.29
C LYS A 302 -18.69 25.60 -4.82
N ASP A 303 -19.76 24.96 -4.36
CA ASP A 303 -20.29 24.93 -3.00
C ASP A 303 -19.90 23.64 -2.24
N GLY A 304 -18.88 22.94 -2.73
CA GLY A 304 -18.41 21.68 -2.15
C GLY A 304 -17.64 21.86 -0.84
N THR A 305 -17.31 20.74 -0.23
CA THR A 305 -16.53 20.65 1.01
C THR A 305 -15.19 19.93 0.82
N THR A 306 -15.05 19.17 -0.25
CA THR A 306 -13.83 18.45 -0.61
C THR A 306 -12.81 19.42 -1.23
N THR A 307 -11.65 19.52 -0.59
CA THR A 307 -10.52 20.38 -0.98
C THR A 307 -9.26 19.54 -1.17
N ALA A 308 -8.21 20.15 -1.75
CA ALA A 308 -6.90 19.50 -1.85
C ALA A 308 -6.28 19.18 -0.47
N GLY A 309 -6.69 19.87 0.60
CA GLY A 309 -6.11 19.67 1.93
C GLY A 309 -6.83 18.61 2.77
N ASN A 310 -8.08 18.25 2.42
CA ASN A 310 -8.84 17.20 3.09
C ASN A 310 -9.07 15.97 2.18
N SER A 311 -8.33 15.88 1.08
CA SER A 311 -8.27 14.73 0.18
C SER A 311 -6.89 14.07 0.22
N SER A 312 -6.79 12.81 -0.23
CA SER A 312 -5.50 12.17 -0.43
C SER A 312 -4.68 12.90 -1.50
N GLN A 313 -3.36 12.94 -1.31
CA GLN A 313 -2.45 13.48 -2.31
C GLN A 313 -2.28 12.47 -3.47
N VAL A 314 -2.08 13.00 -4.67
CA VAL A 314 -1.63 12.23 -5.83
C VAL A 314 -0.14 11.92 -5.61
N SER A 315 0.24 10.64 -5.70
CA SER A 315 1.53 10.18 -5.22
C SER A 315 2.10 8.99 -6.00
N ASP A 316 3.40 8.80 -5.87
CA ASP A 316 4.17 7.68 -6.42
C ASP A 316 4.73 6.83 -5.27
N GLY A 317 4.77 5.52 -5.45
CA GLY A 317 5.38 4.60 -4.51
C GLY A 317 5.06 3.13 -4.78
N ALA A 318 5.73 2.25 -4.03
CA ALA A 318 5.51 0.82 -4.06
C ALA A 318 5.53 0.22 -2.65
N GLY A 319 4.94 -0.97 -2.51
CA GLY A 319 4.99 -1.79 -1.30
C GLY A 319 4.94 -3.27 -1.63
N ALA A 320 5.54 -4.10 -0.78
CA ALA A 320 5.60 -5.54 -0.97
C ALA A 320 5.44 -6.28 0.37
N VAL A 321 4.69 -7.38 0.34
CA VAL A 321 4.43 -8.26 1.47
C VAL A 321 4.79 -9.67 1.06
N LEU A 322 5.64 -10.31 1.86
CA LEU A 322 6.02 -11.71 1.68
C LEU A 322 5.15 -12.59 2.57
N LEU A 323 4.39 -13.46 1.92
CA LEU A 323 3.50 -14.41 2.56
C LEU A 323 4.00 -15.83 2.34
N MET A 324 3.78 -16.68 3.34
CA MET A 324 4.01 -18.11 3.20
C MET A 324 3.15 -18.93 4.13
N LYS A 325 3.11 -20.24 3.90
CA LYS A 325 2.55 -21.20 4.84
C LYS A 325 3.34 -21.20 6.15
N ARG A 326 2.65 -21.23 7.31
CA ARG A 326 3.29 -21.18 8.63
C ARG A 326 4.31 -22.31 8.81
N SER A 327 4.00 -23.53 8.41
CA SER A 327 4.93 -24.66 8.53
C SER A 327 6.24 -24.41 7.79
N VAL A 328 6.18 -23.73 6.64
CA VAL A 328 7.37 -23.36 5.84
C VAL A 328 8.16 -22.24 6.51
N ALA A 329 7.49 -21.22 7.07
CA ALA A 329 8.15 -20.18 7.85
C ALA A 329 8.92 -20.77 9.04
N LEU A 330 8.29 -21.69 9.79
CA LEU A 330 8.90 -22.35 10.94
C LEU A 330 10.08 -23.24 10.52
N LYS A 331 9.94 -24.01 9.43
CA LYS A 331 11.03 -24.85 8.88
C LYS A 331 12.23 -24.01 8.44
N LYS A 332 11.99 -22.80 7.91
CA LYS A 332 13.03 -21.85 7.50
C LYS A 332 13.55 -20.97 8.65
N GLY A 333 12.99 -21.08 9.86
CA GLY A 333 13.38 -20.28 11.02
C GLY A 333 13.06 -18.79 10.90
N LEU A 334 12.03 -18.42 10.12
CA LEU A 334 11.69 -17.03 9.86
C LEU A 334 10.75 -16.46 10.93
N PRO A 335 10.98 -15.21 11.38
CA PRO A 335 10.06 -14.54 12.28
C PRO A 335 8.71 -14.29 11.58
N ILE A 336 7.63 -14.39 12.35
CA ILE A 336 6.28 -14.13 11.86
C ILE A 336 5.87 -12.73 12.34
N LEU A 337 5.76 -11.79 11.40
CA LEU A 337 5.30 -10.43 11.64
C LEU A 337 3.79 -10.38 11.90
N GLY A 338 3.02 -11.21 11.18
CA GLY A 338 1.58 -11.24 11.29
C GLY A 338 0.97 -12.50 10.67
N VAL A 339 -0.32 -12.70 10.93
CA VAL A 339 -1.09 -13.82 10.37
C VAL A 339 -2.23 -13.25 9.54
N PHE A 340 -2.32 -13.66 8.28
CA PHE A 340 -3.42 -13.24 7.43
C PHE A 340 -4.72 -13.92 7.87
N ARG A 341 -5.71 -13.12 8.24
CA ARG A 341 -7.04 -13.57 8.66
C ARG A 341 -8.08 -12.83 7.83
N LEU A 342 -9.09 -13.55 7.37
CA LEU A 342 -10.32 -12.93 6.89
C LEU A 342 -11.25 -12.77 8.10
N PRO A 343 -11.88 -11.60 8.30
CA PRO A 343 -12.99 -11.52 9.24
C PRO A 343 -14.09 -12.46 8.74
N ASN A 344 -14.66 -13.26 9.64
CA ASN A 344 -15.96 -13.89 9.38
C ASN A 344 -16.95 -12.76 9.16
N LEU A 345 -17.25 -12.43 7.91
CA LEU A 345 -18.48 -11.73 7.61
C LEU A 345 -19.58 -12.72 8.02
N PRO A 346 -20.41 -12.43 9.03
CA PRO A 346 -21.63 -13.21 9.17
C PRO A 346 -22.32 -13.09 7.82
N TYR A 347 -22.56 -14.24 7.19
CA TYR A 347 -23.48 -14.28 6.07
C TYR A 347 -24.72 -13.53 6.55
N LEU A 348 -25.04 -12.43 5.87
CA LEU A 348 -26.36 -11.81 6.01
C LEU A 348 -27.29 -12.79 5.29
N ASP A 349 -27.74 -13.80 6.03
CA ASP A 349 -28.94 -14.56 5.71
C ASP A 349 -30.15 -13.60 5.65
#